data_AF-W1TSV4-F1
#
_entry.id   AF-W1TSV4-F1
#
_cell.length_a   1.000
_cell.length_b   1.000
_cell.length_c   1.000
_cell.angle_alpha   90.00
_cell.angle_beta   90.00
_cell.angle_gamma   90.00
#
_symmetry.space_group_name_H-M   'P 1'
#
loop_
_entity.id
_entity.type
_entity.pdbx_description
1 polymer ?
#
loop_
_entity_poly.entity_id
_entity_poly.type
_entity_poly.pdbx_seq_one_letter_code
_entity_poly.pdbx_strand_id
1 'polypeptide(L)'
;MSVAFLPKELFDLSICFYTDTATELERRLARDTAVRGRNVHWIRQAHTSRRQQYEHYYKMYQEEADFLISQTEEGFGIDKISNGLGK
;
A
#
# COMPACT_ATOMS: atom_id res chain seq x y z
N MET A 1 9.90 -2.65 -2.40
CA MET A 1 10.31 -1.98 -1.15
C MET A 1 11.24 -2.92 -0.42
N SER A 2 12.39 -2.46 0.07
CA SER A 2 13.44 -3.31 0.66
C SER A 2 13.25 -3.60 2.15
N VAL A 3 12.43 -2.82 2.86
CA VAL A 3 12.22 -2.98 4.31
C VAL A 3 11.25 -4.09 4.69
N ALA A 4 10.36 -4.50 3.78
CA ALA A 4 9.36 -5.55 4.01
C ALA A 4 9.96 -6.97 4.03
N PHE A 5 11.23 -7.13 4.42
CA PHE A 5 11.89 -8.43 4.56
C PHE A 5 12.92 -8.40 5.71
N LEU A 6 12.97 -7.31 6.48
CA LEU A 6 13.83 -7.19 7.64
C LEU A 6 13.05 -7.60 8.90
N PRO A 7 13.72 -8.20 9.90
CA PRO A 7 13.08 -8.53 11.17
C PRO A 7 12.43 -7.30 11.82
N LYS A 8 11.19 -7.45 12.33
CA LYS A 8 10.44 -6.34 12.94
C LYS A 8 11.18 -5.74 14.13
N GLU A 9 11.94 -6.57 14.85
CA GLU A 9 12.71 -6.22 16.04
C GLU A 9 13.83 -5.22 15.76
N LEU A 10 14.17 -4.97 14.50
CA LEU A 10 15.14 -3.94 14.11
C LEU A 10 14.54 -2.52 14.08
N PHE A 11 13.23 -2.39 14.25
CA PHE A 11 12.53 -1.12 14.16
C PHE A 11 11.83 -0.79 15.47
N ASP A 12 12.09 0.40 16.01
CA ASP A 12 11.36 0.93 17.16
C ASP A 12 9.90 1.27 16.82
N LEU A 13 9.63 1.51 15.54
CA LEU A 13 8.34 1.95 15.02
C LEU A 13 8.15 1.55 13.55
N SER A 14 6.96 1.07 13.21
CA SER A 14 6.56 0.75 11.86
C SER A 14 5.25 1.45 11.46
N ILE A 15 5.25 2.10 10.28
CA ILE A 15 4.10 2.82 9.73
C ILE A 15 3.81 2.27 8.34
N CYS A 16 2.59 1.78 8.11
CA CYS A 16 2.12 1.33 6.82
C CYS A 16 1.17 2.36 6.20
N PHE A 17 1.41 2.72 4.94
CA PHE A 17 0.48 3.48 4.13
C PHE A 17 -0.24 2.54 3.16
N TYR A 18 -1.56 2.50 3.28
CA TYR A 18 -2.42 1.63 2.49
C TYR A 18 -3.34 2.45 1.57
N THR A 19 -3.59 1.90 0.39
CA THR A 19 -4.63 2.37 -0.53
C THR A 19 -5.33 1.16 -1.11
N ASP A 20 -6.67 1.24 -1.20
CA ASP A 20 -7.47 0.17 -1.78
C ASP A 20 -7.19 -0.02 -3.28
N THR A 21 -7.52 -1.21 -3.78
CA THR A 21 -7.22 -1.61 -5.16
C THR A 21 -7.82 -0.67 -6.20
N ALA A 22 -9.03 -0.14 -5.97
CA ALA A 22 -9.76 0.66 -6.93
C ALA A 22 -9.14 2.06 -7.02
N THR A 23 -8.95 2.72 -5.88
CA THR A 23 -8.29 4.04 -5.79
C THR A 23 -6.86 3.99 -6.34
N GLU A 24 -6.09 2.93 -6.04
CA GLU A 24 -4.73 2.76 -6.58
C GLU A 24 -4.76 2.64 -8.11
N LEU A 25 -5.69 1.85 -8.67
CA LEU A 25 -5.80 1.63 -10.10
C LEU A 25 -6.19 2.92 -10.83
N GLU A 26 -7.18 3.65 -10.34
CA GLU A 26 -7.66 4.90 -10.95
C GLU A 26 -6.52 5.92 -11.08
N ARG A 27 -5.80 6.16 -9.97
CA ARG A 27 -4.66 7.09 -9.95
C ARG A 27 -3.54 6.66 -10.85
N ARG A 28 -3.30 5.34 -10.92
CA ARG A 28 -2.26 4.79 -11.79
C ARG A 28 -2.65 4.94 -13.26
N LEU A 29 -3.91 4.70 -13.61
CA LEU A 29 -4.42 4.95 -14.96
C LEU A 29 -4.27 6.40 -15.35
N ALA A 30 -4.76 7.34 -14.53
CA ALA A 30 -4.63 8.78 -14.79
C ALA A 30 -3.18 9.21 -15.03
N ARG A 31 -2.26 8.80 -14.14
CA ARG A 31 -0.85 9.20 -14.21
C ARG A 31 -0.08 8.50 -15.33
N ASP A 32 -0.18 7.18 -15.45
CA ASP A 32 0.63 6.41 -16.41
C ASP A 32 0.17 6.63 -17.86
N THR A 33 -1.10 6.96 -18.09
CA THR A 33 -1.58 7.34 -19.42
C THR A 33 -1.17 8.77 -19.78
N ALA A 34 -1.50 9.76 -18.93
CA ALA A 34 -1.29 11.17 -19.25
C ALA A 34 0.18 11.59 -19.23
N VAL A 35 0.98 11.06 -18.29
CA VAL A 35 2.38 11.48 -18.09
C VAL A 35 3.36 10.55 -18.79
N ARG A 36 3.07 9.25 -18.84
CA ARG A 36 4.02 8.22 -19.32
C ARG A 36 3.62 7.60 -20.66
N GLY A 37 2.49 8.00 -21.25
CA GLY A 37 2.00 7.50 -22.54
C GLY A 37 1.78 5.98 -22.58
N ARG A 38 1.49 5.35 -21.42
CA ARG A 38 1.34 3.89 -21.34
C ARG A 38 -0.06 3.45 -21.76
N ASN A 39 -0.13 2.26 -22.35
CA ASN A 39 -1.40 1.66 -22.76
C ASN A 39 -2.25 1.23 -21.55
N VAL A 40 -3.54 1.58 -21.58
CA VAL A 40 -4.51 1.29 -20.50
C VAL A 40 -4.65 -0.20 -20.21
N HIS A 41 -4.72 -1.04 -21.25
CA HIS A 41 -4.88 -2.49 -21.08
C HIS A 41 -3.67 -3.08 -20.35
N TRP A 42 -2.47 -2.65 -20.74
CA TRP A 42 -1.24 -3.07 -20.07
C TRP A 42 -1.19 -2.64 -18.61
N ILE A 43 -1.57 -1.39 -18.28
CA ILE A 43 -1.62 -0.90 -16.90
C ILE A 43 -2.53 -1.80 -16.04
N ARG A 44 -3.72 -2.14 -16.54
CA ARG A 44 -4.67 -3.01 -15.83
C ARG A 44 -4.09 -4.39 -15.55
N GLN A 45 -3.49 -5.02 -16.55
CA GLN A 45 -2.88 -6.34 -16.38
C GLN A 45 -1.74 -6.31 -15.37
N ALA A 46 -0.83 -5.34 -15.50
CA ALA A 46 0.28 -5.18 -14.56
C ALA A 46 -0.20 -4.83 -13.14
N HIS A 47 -1.32 -4.13 -13.00
CA HIS A 47 -1.94 -3.85 -11.70
C HIS A 47 -2.45 -5.11 -11.01
N THR A 48 -3.13 -5.99 -11.75
CA THR A 48 -3.60 -7.27 -11.20
C THR A 48 -2.44 -8.10 -10.67
N SER A 49 -1.37 -8.27 -11.44
CA SER A 49 -0.18 -9.01 -10.98
C SER A 49 0.48 -8.36 -9.76
N ARG A 50 0.55 -7.02 -9.72
CA ARG A 50 1.08 -6.28 -8.58
C ARG A 50 0.24 -6.48 -7.32
N ARG A 51 -1.09 -6.51 -7.40
CA ARG A 51 -1.97 -6.77 -6.25
C ARG A 51 -1.82 -8.19 -5.74
N GLN A 52 -1.67 -9.18 -6.63
CA GLN A 52 -1.39 -10.56 -6.21
C GLN A 52 -0.08 -10.66 -5.42
N GLN A 53 0.98 -9.99 -5.90
CA GLN A 53 2.25 -9.92 -5.18
C GLN A 53 2.12 -9.20 -3.83
N TYR A 54 1.31 -8.15 -3.78
CA TYR A 54 1.03 -7.43 -2.54
C TYR A 54 0.36 -8.34 -1.50
N GLU A 55 -0.72 -9.02 -1.88
CA GLU A 55 -1.44 -9.93 -0.98
C GLU A 55 -0.53 -11.06 -0.47
N HIS A 56 0.34 -11.59 -1.33
CA HIS A 56 1.18 -12.72 -0.97
C HIS A 56 2.41 -12.34 -0.13
N TYR A 57 3.06 -11.20 -0.43
CA TYR A 57 4.34 -10.83 0.20
C TYR A 57 4.24 -9.65 1.17
N TYR A 58 3.34 -8.70 0.94
CA TYR A 58 3.33 -7.43 1.68
C TYR A 58 2.23 -7.34 2.75
N LYS A 59 1.14 -8.10 2.59
CA LYS A 59 -0.01 -8.01 3.49
C LYS A 59 0.33 -8.30 4.95
N MET A 60 1.21 -9.28 5.21
CA MET A 60 1.67 -9.58 6.56
C MET A 60 2.32 -8.35 7.22
N TYR A 61 3.14 -7.59 6.50
CA TYR A 61 3.80 -6.38 7.02
C TYR A 61 2.83 -5.22 7.22
N GLN A 62 1.76 -5.14 6.41
CA GLN A 62 0.65 -4.22 6.67
C GLN A 62 -0.04 -4.57 8.00
N GLU A 63 -0.36 -5.84 8.20
CA GLU A 63 -1.08 -6.33 9.38
C GLU A 63 -0.23 -6.20 10.65
N GLU A 64 1.09 -6.36 10.55
CA GLU A 64 2.04 -6.26 11.66
C GLU A 64 2.44 -4.81 12.00
N ALA A 65 2.20 -3.84 11.12
CA ALA A 65 2.62 -2.45 11.33
C ALA A 65 1.99 -1.83 12.58
N ASP A 66 2.74 -0.96 13.26
CA ASP A 66 2.25 -0.32 14.49
C ASP A 66 1.19 0.75 14.19
N PHE A 67 1.32 1.40 13.03
CA PHE A 67 0.35 2.33 12.48
C PHE A 67 -0.08 1.87 11.08
N LEU A 68 -1.38 1.91 10.83
CA LEU A 68 -1.95 1.76 9.48
C LEU A 68 -2.69 3.04 9.12
N ILE A 69 -2.17 3.75 8.12
CA ILE A 69 -2.79 4.96 7.58
C ILE A 69 -3.34 4.61 6.21
N SER A 70 -4.65 4.62 6.08
CA SER A 70 -5.31 4.40 4.81
C SER A 70 -5.53 5.71 4.08
N GLN A 71 -5.50 5.61 2.76
CA GLN A 71 -5.98 6.65 1.88
C GLN A 71 -6.79 5.97 0.77
N THR A 72 -8.08 6.28 0.70
CA THR A 72 -9.03 5.77 -0.28
C THR A 72 -9.72 6.96 -0.99
N GLU A 73 -10.74 6.70 -1.80
CA GLU A 73 -11.59 7.75 -2.36
C GLU A 73 -12.23 8.63 -1.26
N GLU A 74 -12.53 8.05 -0.10
CA GLU A 74 -13.17 8.71 1.05
C GLU A 74 -12.23 9.66 1.81
N GLY A 75 -10.93 9.66 1.48
CA GLY A 75 -9.93 10.52 2.11
C GLY A 75 -8.88 9.73 2.89
N PHE A 76 -8.32 10.35 3.92
CA PHE A 76 -7.33 9.72 4.80
C PHE A 76 -7.99 9.18 6.07
N GLY A 77 -7.55 8.01 6.51
CA GLY A 77 -7.97 7.37 7.76
C GLY A 77 -6.77 6.81 8.53
N ILE A 78 -6.93 6.69 9.84
CA ILE A 78 -6.02 5.90 10.68
C ILE A 78 -6.78 4.66 11.10
N ASP A 79 -6.42 3.52 10.52
CA ASP A 79 -7.13 2.26 10.67
C ASP A 79 -6.59 1.43 11.85
N LYS A 80 -5.33 1.66 12.24
CA LYS A 80 -4.67 0.94 13.34
C LYS A 80 -3.65 1.81 14.05
N ILE A 81 -3.64 1.71 15.38
CA ILE A 81 -2.56 2.17 16.28
C ILE A 81 -2.38 1.07 17.34
N SER A 82 -1.24 0.36 17.33
CA SER A 82 -0.97 -0.74 18.28
C SER A 82 0.19 -0.49 19.23
N ASN A 83 1.07 0.47 18.96
CA ASN A 83 2.10 0.83 19.94
C ASN A 83 1.42 1.56 21.11
N GLY A 84 1.72 1.14 22.34
CA GLY A 84 1.18 1.70 23.59
C GLY A 84 1.49 3.19 23.84
N LEU A 85 1.93 3.93 22.82
CA LEU A 85 2.07 5.38 22.75
C LEU A 85 0.71 6.11 22.73
N GLY A 86 -0.41 5.36 22.73
CA GLY A 86 -1.78 5.87 22.87
C GLY A 86 -2.32 5.85 24.30
N LYS A 87 -1.46 5.97 25.32
CA LYS A 87 -1.85 6.30 26.71
C LYS A 87 -1.11 7.54 27.19
#